data_AF-A0A7V9G6Y0-F1
#
_entry.id   AF-A0A7V9G6Y0-F1
#
_cell.length_a   1.000
_cell.length_b   1.000
_cell.length_c   1.000
_cell.angle_alpha   90.00
_cell.angle_beta   90.00
_cell.angle_gamma   90.00
#
_symmetry.space_group_name_H-M   'P 1'
#
loop_
_entity.id
_entity.type
_entity.pdbx_description
1 polymer ?
#
loop_
_entity_poly.entity_id
_entity_poly.type
_entity_poly.pdbx_seq_one_letter_code
_entity_poly.pdbx_strand_id
1 'polypeptide(L)'
;MNRRRTIAFIAGPKSHGPEGNGHHDYPWDARVAAAMLARSDVGVQVDPLVFADGWPDDDAVLDRVDAIVLFCDGRDGDSFAEALHLETAERIERVERLMRRGCGLAVIHFGTFAAERDAERVLRWSGGYFQWQADDGARAWRSAITTLETTVSPAAIGHPVLRGIAEFRVREEFYHDLRFPEADHRWTPLLCAASLPATRAHGDVVAWAREREDGGRGFGTTLGHFHANWRLPAYRAFLLNGIAWTAGLEIPTCGVQAPHLDRDAAAAALRGAAATGESPTRVLLLAGNDAHRWHNWERSTPAICAALERDPRMQVEVVHDPEEFARRDLASYGAIALNFCNWQDPRGLSENARAALTGFVGRGGGLLVLHFSNGAFHHSLPEAGASDWPEYRRLVRRVWDHAPADDGTSTHDDYGRFIARPRGDHAIVDGLAAFVLEDELYVKQRGDEPIQPLLIARSVVTGRDEPLAWVYRYGSGRVFQTLLGHSERTYEAFGAREMLRRAAAWVSHREVRRIDPADDCSPAVIAAMAH
;
A
#
# COMPACT_ATOMS: atom_id res chain seq x y z
N MET A 1 -14.57 1.54 12.55
CA MET A 1 -13.98 1.73 11.20
C MET A 1 -13.85 3.23 10.96
N ASN A 2 -12.65 3.71 10.61
CA ASN A 2 -12.44 5.14 10.32
C ASN A 2 -13.16 5.53 9.01
N ARG A 3 -13.67 6.77 8.94
CA ARG A 3 -14.31 7.33 7.75
C ARG A 3 -13.30 7.43 6.59
N ARG A 4 -13.66 6.94 5.40
CA ARG A 4 -12.85 7.14 4.17
C ARG A 4 -12.73 8.63 3.85
N ARG A 5 -11.57 9.04 3.33
CA ARG A 5 -11.27 10.41 2.89
C ARG A 5 -11.70 10.60 1.45
N THR A 6 -12.57 11.55 1.18
CA THR A 6 -13.00 11.85 -0.19
C THR A 6 -12.06 12.88 -0.80
N ILE A 7 -11.43 12.57 -1.94
CA ILE A 7 -10.43 13.44 -2.58
C ILE A 7 -10.91 13.79 -3.98
N ALA A 8 -11.08 15.08 -4.27
CA ALA A 8 -11.44 15.57 -5.61
C ALA A 8 -10.19 15.84 -6.45
N PHE A 9 -10.02 15.10 -7.54
CA PHE A 9 -9.02 15.33 -8.57
C PHE A 9 -9.67 16.13 -9.68
N ILE A 10 -9.34 17.42 -9.78
CA ILE A 10 -9.94 18.35 -10.74
C ILE A 10 -8.88 18.71 -11.78
N ALA A 11 -9.17 18.40 -13.04
CA ALA A 11 -8.27 18.65 -14.15
C ALA A 11 -8.84 19.70 -15.12
N GLY A 12 -7.99 20.61 -15.59
CA GLY A 12 -8.30 21.48 -16.72
C GLY A 12 -8.12 20.76 -18.07
N PRO A 13 -8.53 21.38 -19.18
CA PRO A 13 -8.24 20.86 -20.51
C PRO A 13 -6.73 20.82 -20.76
N LYS A 14 -6.28 19.92 -21.64
CA LYS A 14 -4.89 19.91 -22.12
C LYS A 14 -4.55 21.24 -22.81
N SER A 15 -3.37 21.78 -22.54
CA SER A 15 -2.97 23.10 -23.06
C SER A 15 -1.73 23.11 -23.96
N HIS A 16 -0.91 22.06 -23.97
CA HIS A 16 0.37 22.05 -24.71
C HIS A 16 0.56 20.86 -25.67
N GLY A 17 0.72 21.18 -26.95
CA GLY A 17 1.00 20.22 -28.03
C GLY A 17 -0.15 19.26 -28.33
N PRO A 18 0.04 18.31 -29.28
CA PRO A 18 -1.02 17.38 -29.68
C PRO A 18 -1.39 16.43 -28.54
N GLU A 19 -2.66 16.00 -28.50
CA GLU A 19 -3.13 14.98 -27.57
C GLU A 19 -2.21 13.74 -27.59
N GLY A 20 -1.80 13.26 -26.41
CA GLY A 20 -0.95 12.07 -26.32
C GLY A 20 0.56 12.30 -26.34
N ASN A 21 1.04 13.54 -26.44
CA ASN A 21 2.48 13.83 -26.32
C ASN A 21 3.05 13.67 -24.89
N GLY A 22 2.20 13.48 -23.88
CA GLY A 22 2.63 13.26 -22.50
C GLY A 22 3.03 14.52 -21.73
N HIS A 23 2.80 15.71 -22.29
CA HIS A 23 3.12 17.00 -21.65
C HIS A 23 1.82 17.72 -21.28
N HIS A 24 1.66 18.17 -20.04
CA HIS A 24 0.45 18.86 -19.56
C HIS A 24 -0.84 18.09 -19.90
N ASP A 25 -0.79 16.75 -19.79
CA ASP A 25 -1.93 15.87 -20.06
C ASP A 25 -2.84 15.79 -18.81
N TYR A 26 -3.28 16.95 -18.31
CA TYR A 26 -3.92 17.06 -16.99
C TYR A 26 -5.08 16.09 -16.74
N PRO A 27 -6.03 15.88 -17.68
CA PRO A 27 -7.10 14.91 -17.48
C PRO A 27 -6.57 13.49 -17.26
N TRP A 28 -5.44 13.15 -17.91
CA TRP A 28 -4.80 11.85 -17.73
C TRP A 28 -4.00 11.77 -16.44
N ASP A 29 -3.25 12.82 -16.08
CA ASP A 29 -2.50 12.84 -14.82
C ASP A 29 -3.43 12.77 -13.60
N ALA A 30 -4.56 13.48 -13.63
CA ALA A 30 -5.58 13.39 -12.59
C ALA A 30 -6.18 11.97 -12.50
N ARG A 31 -6.51 11.34 -13.63
CA ARG A 31 -7.04 9.97 -13.66
C ARG A 31 -6.02 8.96 -13.15
N VAL A 32 -4.77 9.06 -13.59
CA VAL A 32 -3.70 8.15 -13.19
C VAL A 32 -3.39 8.29 -11.71
N ALA A 33 -3.26 9.52 -11.20
CA ALA A 33 -3.04 9.77 -9.77
C ALA A 33 -4.20 9.21 -8.92
N ALA A 34 -5.45 9.47 -9.31
CA ALA A 34 -6.62 8.95 -8.61
C ALA A 34 -6.67 7.42 -8.61
N ALA A 35 -6.41 6.79 -9.77
CA ALA A 35 -6.42 5.34 -9.92
C ALA A 35 -5.29 4.67 -9.11
N MET A 36 -4.07 5.22 -9.17
CA MET A 36 -2.93 4.72 -8.41
C MET A 36 -3.17 4.85 -6.91
N LEU A 37 -3.72 5.98 -6.44
CA LEU A 37 -4.05 6.17 -5.02
C LEU A 37 -5.13 5.18 -4.57
N ALA A 38 -6.17 4.95 -5.36
CA ALA A 38 -7.21 3.97 -5.05
C ALA A 38 -6.69 2.53 -5.01
N ARG A 39 -5.65 2.22 -5.79
CA ARG A 39 -4.99 0.90 -5.85
C ARG A 39 -3.80 0.78 -4.90
N SER A 40 -3.56 1.78 -4.07
CA SER A 40 -2.46 1.78 -3.11
C SER A 40 -2.81 1.06 -1.81
N ASP A 41 -1.80 0.87 -0.97
CA ASP A 41 -1.95 0.39 0.41
C ASP A 41 -2.80 1.31 1.31
N VAL A 42 -2.95 2.59 0.96
CA VAL A 42 -3.91 3.51 1.61
C VAL A 42 -5.26 3.59 0.90
N GLY A 43 -5.44 2.89 -0.23
CA GLY A 43 -6.60 2.99 -1.11
C GLY A 43 -7.93 2.64 -0.42
N VAL A 44 -7.92 1.72 0.54
CA VAL A 44 -9.11 1.37 1.35
C VAL A 44 -9.62 2.54 2.20
N GLN A 45 -8.76 3.53 2.48
CA GLN A 45 -9.09 4.73 3.24
C GLN A 45 -9.48 5.91 2.35
N VAL A 46 -9.40 5.78 1.01
CA VAL A 46 -9.57 6.89 0.07
C VAL A 46 -10.78 6.65 -0.83
N ASP A 47 -11.54 7.69 -1.10
CA ASP A 47 -12.64 7.72 -2.07
C ASP A 47 -12.38 8.82 -3.13
N PRO A 48 -11.78 8.48 -4.28
CA PRO A 48 -11.43 9.49 -5.28
C PRO A 48 -12.64 9.91 -6.11
N LEU A 49 -12.81 11.21 -6.30
CA LEU A 49 -13.73 11.81 -7.27
C LEU A 49 -12.90 12.48 -8.37
N VAL A 50 -13.15 12.13 -9.63
CA VAL A 50 -12.37 12.67 -10.76
C VAL A 50 -13.26 13.56 -11.62
N PHE A 51 -12.86 14.82 -11.76
CA PHE A 51 -13.45 15.81 -12.63
C PHE A 51 -12.43 16.16 -13.71
N ALA A 52 -12.51 15.46 -14.85
CA ALA A 52 -11.47 15.50 -15.88
C ALA A 52 -11.64 16.65 -16.88
N ASP A 53 -12.77 17.35 -16.82
CA ASP A 53 -13.23 18.32 -17.83
C ASP A 53 -13.45 19.71 -17.22
N GLY A 54 -12.67 20.05 -16.20
CA GLY A 54 -12.73 21.32 -15.48
C GLY A 54 -13.40 21.22 -14.11
N TRP A 55 -13.72 22.39 -13.56
CA TRP A 55 -14.43 22.49 -12.28
C TRP A 55 -15.81 21.83 -12.37
N PRO A 56 -16.28 21.11 -11.33
CA PRO A 56 -17.59 20.46 -11.37
C PRO A 56 -18.74 21.46 -11.60
N ASP A 57 -19.67 21.09 -12.50
CA ASP A 57 -20.89 21.86 -12.75
C ASP A 57 -21.75 21.98 -11.49
N ASP A 58 -21.92 20.87 -10.75
CA ASP A 58 -22.50 20.84 -9.41
C ASP A 58 -21.38 20.86 -8.37
N ASP A 59 -20.96 22.06 -7.98
CA ASP A 59 -19.87 22.26 -7.03
C ASP A 59 -20.26 21.94 -5.57
N ALA A 60 -21.54 21.68 -5.27
CA ALA A 60 -21.97 21.20 -3.96
C ALA A 60 -21.35 19.83 -3.63
N VAL A 61 -20.93 19.08 -4.66
CA VAL A 61 -20.14 17.85 -4.50
C VAL A 61 -18.87 18.07 -3.67
N LEU A 62 -18.31 19.28 -3.69
CA LEU A 62 -17.09 19.65 -2.97
C LEU A 62 -17.34 19.97 -1.47
N ASP A 63 -18.59 20.06 -1.02
CA ASP A 63 -18.89 20.32 0.40
C ASP A 63 -18.47 19.17 1.33
N ARG A 64 -18.32 17.96 0.77
CA ARG A 64 -17.94 16.76 1.53
C ARG A 64 -16.49 16.34 1.36
N VAL A 65 -15.74 16.93 0.42
CA VAL A 65 -14.38 16.46 0.12
C VAL A 65 -13.41 16.85 1.24
N ASP A 66 -12.45 15.99 1.54
CA ASP A 66 -11.39 16.24 2.50
C ASP A 66 -10.22 17.00 1.85
N ALA A 67 -9.99 16.81 0.55
CA ALA A 67 -8.98 17.53 -0.22
C ALA A 67 -9.38 17.74 -1.68
N ILE A 68 -8.82 18.80 -2.27
CA ILE A 68 -8.82 19.08 -3.70
C ILE A 68 -7.39 18.94 -4.24
N VAL A 69 -7.23 18.27 -5.38
CA VAL A 69 -5.97 18.14 -6.13
C VAL A 69 -6.19 18.75 -7.52
N LEU A 70 -5.37 19.72 -7.89
CA LEU A 70 -5.50 20.46 -9.13
C LEU A 70 -4.40 20.09 -10.13
N PHE A 71 -4.83 19.64 -11.31
CA PHE A 71 -4.01 19.49 -12.50
C PHE A 71 -4.57 20.46 -13.56
N CYS A 72 -4.02 21.65 -13.68
CA CYS A 72 -4.57 22.61 -14.63
C CYS A 72 -3.49 23.58 -15.09
N ASP A 73 -3.84 24.41 -16.07
CA ASP A 73 -3.05 25.58 -16.40
C ASP A 73 -2.95 26.55 -15.22
N GLY A 74 -2.06 27.52 -15.38
CA GLY A 74 -2.22 28.82 -14.76
C GLY A 74 -1.79 29.92 -15.72
N ARG A 75 -2.31 31.12 -15.50
CA ARG A 75 -2.16 32.22 -16.44
C ARG A 75 -0.72 32.74 -16.43
N ASP A 76 -0.21 33.06 -17.61
CA ASP A 76 1.04 33.81 -17.80
C ASP A 76 0.81 34.95 -18.80
N GLY A 77 0.55 36.16 -18.28
CA GLY A 77 0.14 37.30 -19.09
C GLY A 77 -1.19 37.05 -19.78
N ASP A 78 -1.21 37.25 -21.10
CA ASP A 78 -2.37 36.99 -21.95
C ASP A 78 -2.41 35.53 -22.47
N SER A 79 -1.47 34.68 -22.02
CA SER A 79 -1.39 33.27 -22.41
C SER A 79 -2.03 32.37 -21.35
N PHE A 80 -2.65 31.29 -21.83
CA PHE A 80 -3.31 30.24 -21.04
C PHE A 80 -4.50 30.71 -20.20
N ALA A 81 -5.25 29.73 -19.69
CA ALA A 81 -6.33 30.00 -18.75
C ALA A 81 -5.77 30.30 -17.35
N GLU A 82 -6.56 31.03 -16.56
CA GLU A 82 -6.28 31.19 -15.13
C GLU A 82 -6.36 29.82 -14.44
N ALA A 83 -5.60 29.62 -13.36
CA ALA A 83 -5.69 28.36 -12.61
C ALA A 83 -7.12 28.16 -12.12
N LEU A 84 -7.64 26.94 -12.19
CA LEU A 84 -9.08 26.68 -12.00
C LEU A 84 -9.63 27.27 -10.69
N HIS A 85 -8.86 27.22 -9.60
CA HIS A 85 -9.24 27.74 -8.30
C HIS A 85 -9.23 29.29 -8.19
N LEU A 86 -8.69 29.99 -9.19
CA LEU A 86 -8.57 31.44 -9.26
C LEU A 86 -9.35 32.07 -10.44
N GLU A 87 -10.08 31.25 -11.21
CA GLU A 87 -10.66 31.67 -12.50
C GLU A 87 -11.71 32.80 -12.38
N THR A 88 -12.55 32.76 -11.35
CA THR A 88 -13.59 33.78 -11.10
C THR A 88 -13.66 34.15 -9.63
N ALA A 89 -14.24 35.33 -9.33
CA ALA A 89 -14.43 35.79 -7.95
C ALA A 89 -15.30 34.82 -7.13
N GLU A 90 -16.35 34.27 -7.73
CA GLU A 90 -17.23 33.28 -7.11
C GLU A 90 -16.47 31.99 -6.79
N ARG A 91 -15.57 31.55 -7.70
CA ARG A 91 -14.75 30.36 -7.51
C ARG A 91 -13.71 30.54 -6.41
N ILE A 92 -13.07 31.71 -6.36
CA ILE A 92 -12.16 32.09 -5.27
C ILE A 92 -12.87 32.06 -3.93
N GLU A 93 -14.06 32.66 -3.84
CA GLU A 93 -14.84 32.66 -2.59
C GLU A 93 -15.27 31.24 -2.20
N ARG A 94 -15.63 30.41 -3.19
CA ARG A 94 -15.95 29.00 -2.97
C ARG A 94 -14.77 28.23 -2.39
N VAL A 95 -13.59 28.34 -2.99
CA VAL A 95 -12.36 27.69 -2.51
C VAL A 95 -12.03 28.18 -1.11
N GLU A 96 -12.10 29.49 -0.87
CA GLU A 96 -11.88 30.07 0.46
C GLU A 96 -12.81 29.48 1.53
N ARG A 97 -14.10 29.26 1.23
CA ARG A 97 -15.03 28.56 2.15
C ARG A 97 -14.59 27.11 2.42
N LEU A 98 -14.12 26.40 1.40
CA LEU A 98 -13.60 25.03 1.57
C LEU A 98 -12.33 25.01 2.41
N MET A 99 -11.42 25.96 2.21
CA MET A 99 -10.19 26.06 3.01
C MET A 99 -10.53 26.30 4.48
N ARG A 100 -11.43 27.25 4.79
CA ARG A 100 -11.90 27.51 6.17
C ARG A 100 -12.56 26.31 6.85
N ARG A 101 -13.14 25.39 6.08
CA ARG A 101 -13.68 24.11 6.60
C ARG A 101 -12.58 23.11 7.01
N GLY A 102 -11.33 23.37 6.64
CA GLY A 102 -10.20 22.46 6.81
C GLY A 102 -9.96 21.55 5.60
N CYS A 103 -10.61 21.81 4.45
CA CYS A 103 -10.34 21.05 3.23
C CYS A 103 -8.91 21.33 2.74
N GLY A 104 -8.15 20.27 2.45
CA GLY A 104 -6.79 20.39 1.92
C GLY A 104 -6.76 20.83 0.46
N LEU A 105 -5.64 21.43 0.04
CA LEU A 105 -5.40 21.85 -1.34
C LEU A 105 -4.01 21.40 -1.83
N ALA A 106 -3.99 20.59 -2.89
CA ALA A 106 -2.80 20.22 -3.62
C ALA A 106 -2.78 20.92 -5.00
N VAL A 107 -1.72 21.66 -5.30
CA VAL A 107 -1.51 22.32 -6.59
C VAL A 107 -0.29 21.73 -7.29
N ILE A 108 -0.50 21.21 -8.50
CA ILE A 108 0.53 20.47 -9.24
C ILE A 108 0.97 21.27 -10.47
N HIS A 109 2.28 21.41 -10.63
CA HIS A 109 2.93 22.00 -11.79
C HIS A 109 2.33 23.36 -12.17
N PHE A 110 1.74 23.51 -13.37
CA PHE A 110 1.29 24.80 -13.88
C PHE A 110 0.15 25.43 -13.05
N GLY A 111 -0.61 24.62 -12.31
CA GLY A 111 -1.61 25.10 -11.36
C GLY A 111 -1.05 25.90 -10.18
N THR A 112 0.28 25.99 -10.06
CA THR A 112 0.98 26.84 -9.08
C THR A 112 1.13 28.30 -9.53
N PHE A 113 0.75 28.66 -10.75
CA PHE A 113 0.83 30.04 -11.22
C PHE A 113 -0.27 30.91 -10.61
N ALA A 114 0.10 32.12 -10.20
CA ALA A 114 -0.84 33.11 -9.71
C ALA A 114 -0.38 34.53 -10.03
N ALA A 115 -1.34 35.44 -10.20
CA ALA A 115 -1.09 36.88 -10.30
C ALA A 115 -0.83 37.48 -8.90
N GLU A 116 -0.18 38.64 -8.85
CA GLU A 116 0.18 39.30 -7.57
C GLU A 116 -1.04 39.58 -6.69
N ARG A 117 -2.19 39.91 -7.30
CA ARG A 117 -3.47 40.14 -6.60
C ARG A 117 -3.96 38.93 -5.79
N ASP A 118 -3.50 37.72 -6.13
CA ASP A 118 -3.88 36.45 -5.52
C ASP A 118 -2.78 35.89 -4.60
N ALA A 119 -1.61 36.55 -4.52
CA ALA A 119 -0.43 36.10 -3.79
C ALA A 119 -0.72 35.74 -2.32
N GLU A 120 -1.39 36.62 -1.58
CA GLU A 120 -1.72 36.38 -0.16
C GLU A 120 -2.56 35.11 0.03
N ARG A 121 -3.49 34.84 -0.90
CA ARG A 121 -4.39 33.69 -0.81
C ARG A 121 -3.66 32.40 -1.10
N VAL A 122 -2.89 32.34 -2.18
CA VAL A 122 -2.16 31.11 -2.55
C VAL A 122 -1.05 30.79 -1.54
N LEU A 123 -0.38 31.79 -0.98
CA LEU A 123 0.59 31.60 0.11
C LEU A 123 -0.08 31.05 1.37
N ARG A 124 -1.32 31.47 1.68
CA ARG A 124 -2.09 30.92 2.80
C ARG A 124 -2.62 29.51 2.52
N TRP A 125 -3.07 29.24 1.30
CA TRP A 125 -3.72 27.98 0.93
C TRP A 125 -2.74 26.84 0.67
N SER A 126 -1.82 27.02 -0.29
CA SER A 126 -0.89 25.99 -0.76
C SER A 126 0.55 26.26 -0.35
N GLY A 127 0.90 27.49 0.05
CA GLY A 127 2.21 27.80 0.62
C GLY A 127 3.28 28.20 -0.38
N GLY A 128 2.95 28.41 -1.65
CA GLY A 128 3.92 28.83 -2.66
C GLY A 128 3.30 28.97 -4.04
N TYR A 129 3.88 29.81 -4.89
CA TYR A 129 3.38 30.03 -6.24
C TYR A 129 4.46 30.55 -7.20
N PHE A 130 4.23 30.34 -8.49
CA PHE A 130 5.05 30.91 -9.56
C PHE A 130 4.65 32.36 -9.82
N GLN A 131 5.60 33.28 -9.62
CA GLN A 131 5.37 34.70 -9.77
C GLN A 131 5.79 35.17 -11.18
N TRP A 132 4.83 35.17 -12.11
CA TRP A 132 5.08 35.64 -13.49
C TRP A 132 5.02 37.17 -13.62
N GLN A 133 4.41 37.86 -12.64
CA GLN A 133 4.34 39.33 -12.54
C GLN A 133 5.41 39.91 -11.61
N ALA A 134 5.67 41.20 -11.76
CA ALA A 134 6.26 42.04 -10.73
C ALA A 134 5.16 42.58 -9.79
N ASP A 135 5.59 43.16 -8.67
CA ASP A 135 4.72 43.72 -7.63
C ASP A 135 3.81 44.86 -8.16
N ASP A 136 4.18 45.49 -9.29
CA ASP A 136 3.39 46.51 -9.99
C ASP A 136 2.43 45.94 -11.06
N GLY A 137 2.37 44.60 -11.19
CA GLY A 137 1.51 43.87 -12.14
C GLY A 137 2.10 43.67 -13.53
N ALA A 138 3.28 44.23 -13.82
CA ALA A 138 3.94 44.02 -15.12
C ALA A 138 4.46 42.59 -15.25
N ARG A 139 4.45 42.02 -16.46
CA ARG A 139 5.06 40.70 -16.72
C ARG A 139 6.57 40.79 -16.53
N ALA A 140 7.11 40.03 -15.57
CA ALA A 140 8.51 40.16 -15.15
C ALA A 140 9.24 38.83 -14.93
N TRP A 141 8.54 37.69 -14.98
CA TRP A 141 9.13 36.36 -14.80
C TRP A 141 10.06 36.32 -13.57
N ARG A 142 9.52 36.71 -12.42
CA ARG A 142 10.27 36.74 -11.16
C ARG A 142 10.62 35.34 -10.69
N SER A 143 9.79 34.36 -11.02
CA SER A 143 10.13 32.95 -11.04
C SER A 143 10.54 32.54 -12.46
N ALA A 144 11.33 31.48 -12.57
CA ALA A 144 11.87 31.00 -13.84
C ALA A 144 11.66 29.50 -14.01
N ILE A 145 11.66 29.07 -15.28
CA ILE A 145 11.43 27.69 -15.69
C ILE A 145 12.73 27.15 -16.29
N THR A 146 13.16 25.97 -15.84
CA THR A 146 14.27 25.25 -16.44
C THR A 146 13.92 23.78 -16.61
N THR A 147 13.98 23.28 -17.85
CA THR A 147 13.81 21.85 -18.15
C THR A 147 15.18 21.17 -18.18
N LEU A 148 15.44 20.29 -17.22
CA LEU A 148 16.67 19.51 -17.18
C LEU A 148 16.45 18.13 -16.54
N GLU A 149 17.45 17.27 -16.67
CA GLU A 149 17.55 16.04 -15.89
C GLU A 149 18.54 16.22 -14.75
N THR A 150 18.07 16.08 -13.52
CA THR A 150 18.89 16.24 -12.30
C THR A 150 18.40 15.35 -11.18
N THR A 151 19.21 15.24 -10.13
CA THR A 151 18.79 14.68 -8.85
C THR A 151 17.93 15.69 -8.10
N VAL A 152 16.82 15.21 -7.54
CA VAL A 152 16.04 15.91 -6.51
C VAL A 152 16.27 15.23 -5.17
N SER A 153 16.44 16.02 -4.12
CA SER A 153 16.78 15.53 -2.78
C SER A 153 15.76 15.99 -1.75
N PRO A 154 15.36 15.12 -0.79
CA PRO A 154 14.53 15.51 0.34
C PRO A 154 15.18 16.60 1.21
N ALA A 155 14.42 17.65 1.55
CA ALA A 155 14.89 18.75 2.39
C ALA A 155 14.53 18.58 3.87
N ALA A 156 13.34 18.06 4.17
CA ALA A 156 12.82 17.92 5.54
C ALA A 156 12.57 16.45 5.92
N ILE A 157 13.62 15.65 6.08
CA ILE A 157 13.59 14.17 6.27
C ILE A 157 12.56 13.65 7.30
N GLY A 158 12.15 14.45 8.30
CA GLY A 158 11.12 14.07 9.28
C GLY A 158 9.67 14.27 8.86
N HIS A 159 9.41 14.97 7.75
CA HIS A 159 8.05 15.30 7.32
C HIS A 159 7.33 14.05 6.76
N PRO A 160 6.05 13.78 7.12
CA PRO A 160 5.35 12.57 6.68
C PRO A 160 5.32 12.35 5.17
N VAL A 161 5.26 13.43 4.38
CA VAL A 161 5.27 13.35 2.90
C VAL A 161 6.57 12.73 2.35
N LEU A 162 7.67 12.79 3.10
CA LEU A 162 8.98 12.27 2.70
C LEU A 162 9.25 10.84 3.21
N ARG A 163 8.29 10.20 3.89
CA ARG A 163 8.41 8.78 4.28
C ARG A 163 8.60 7.90 3.04
N GLY A 164 9.66 7.09 3.06
CA GLY A 164 10.04 6.22 1.95
C GLY A 164 10.66 6.92 0.74
N ILE A 165 10.92 8.23 0.80
CA ILE A 165 11.47 9.01 -0.32
C ILE A 165 12.97 9.23 -0.11
N ALA A 166 13.78 8.57 -0.94
CA ALA A 166 15.20 8.86 -1.10
C ALA A 166 15.42 9.91 -2.20
N GLU A 167 16.67 10.36 -2.39
CA GLU A 167 17.00 11.13 -3.59
C GLU A 167 16.77 10.31 -4.87
N PHE A 168 16.34 10.98 -5.93
CA PHE A 168 16.10 10.32 -7.21
C PHE A 168 16.41 11.26 -8.38
N ARG A 169 16.80 10.67 -9.51
CA ARG A 169 17.09 11.40 -10.74
C ARG A 169 15.84 11.46 -11.61
N VAL A 170 15.50 12.64 -12.10
CA VAL A 170 14.30 12.87 -12.92
C VAL A 170 14.56 13.97 -13.94
N ARG A 171 13.99 13.80 -15.14
CA ARG A 171 13.87 14.86 -16.13
C ARG A 171 12.55 15.57 -15.91
N GLU A 172 12.60 16.87 -15.62
CA GLU A 172 11.40 17.65 -15.35
C GLU A 172 11.53 19.09 -15.84
N GLU A 173 10.39 19.74 -16.05
CA GLU A 173 10.29 21.20 -16.19
C GLU A 173 10.13 21.82 -14.79
N PHE A 174 11.25 22.18 -14.18
CA PHE A 174 11.28 22.71 -12.83
C PHE A 174 11.01 24.21 -12.82
N TYR A 175 10.35 24.67 -11.77
CA TYR A 175 10.25 26.10 -11.47
C TYR A 175 11.18 26.44 -10.32
N HIS A 176 11.94 27.51 -10.47
CA HIS A 176 12.85 28.01 -9.45
C HIS A 176 12.59 29.49 -9.16
N ASP A 177 13.16 29.97 -8.06
CA ASP A 177 12.93 31.32 -7.56
C ASP A 177 11.43 31.63 -7.36
N LEU A 178 10.68 30.62 -6.91
CA LEU A 178 9.28 30.71 -6.51
C LEU A 178 9.08 31.66 -5.33
N ARG A 179 7.85 32.15 -5.14
CA ARG A 179 7.50 32.95 -3.97
C ARG A 179 6.96 32.04 -2.86
N PHE A 180 7.55 32.17 -1.68
CA PHE A 180 7.16 31.46 -0.46
C PHE A 180 6.89 32.44 0.70
N PRO A 181 6.19 32.02 1.77
CA PRO A 181 5.99 32.82 2.96
C PRO A 181 7.31 33.19 3.63
N GLU A 182 7.40 34.40 4.17
CA GLU A 182 8.57 34.84 4.94
C GLU A 182 8.52 34.29 6.36
N ALA A 183 9.53 33.51 6.76
CA ALA A 183 9.73 32.99 8.12
C ALA A 183 8.47 32.40 8.79
N ASP A 184 7.87 31.37 8.19
CA ASP A 184 6.67 30.71 8.68
C ASP A 184 6.95 29.24 9.09
N HIS A 185 6.78 28.92 10.37
CA HIS A 185 6.99 27.58 10.93
C HIS A 185 6.03 26.53 10.39
N ARG A 186 4.95 26.94 9.71
CA ARG A 186 3.95 26.04 9.12
C ARG A 186 4.20 25.77 7.65
N TRP A 187 5.23 26.40 7.08
CA TRP A 187 5.71 26.11 5.75
C TRP A 187 6.95 25.21 5.85
N THR A 188 7.02 24.18 5.01
CA THR A 188 8.14 23.23 5.03
C THR A 188 8.59 22.91 3.61
N PRO A 189 9.88 23.09 3.27
CA PRO A 189 10.41 22.63 2.00
C PRO A 189 10.49 21.10 2.01
N LEU A 190 10.03 20.46 0.92
CA LEU A 190 10.00 19.01 0.80
C LEU A 190 11.10 18.48 -0.12
N LEU A 191 11.18 18.97 -1.35
CA LEU A 191 12.21 18.57 -2.32
C LEU A 191 12.97 19.79 -2.84
N CYS A 192 14.28 19.63 -3.01
CA CYS A 192 15.16 20.60 -3.63
C CYS A 192 15.85 20.01 -4.87
N ALA A 193 16.17 20.86 -5.85
CA ALA A 193 16.98 20.54 -7.02
C ALA A 193 18.16 21.51 -7.12
N ALA A 194 19.26 21.19 -6.43
CA ALA A 194 20.42 22.08 -6.28
C ALA A 194 21.11 22.48 -7.60
N SER A 195 20.87 21.75 -8.69
CA SER A 195 21.39 22.08 -10.02
C SER A 195 20.65 23.23 -10.73
N LEU A 196 19.55 23.73 -10.16
CA LEU A 196 18.79 24.83 -10.74
C LEU A 196 19.58 26.14 -10.65
N PRO A 197 19.51 27.02 -11.66
CA PRO A 197 20.17 28.33 -11.66
C PRO A 197 19.41 29.34 -10.80
N ALA A 198 19.09 28.95 -9.56
CA ALA A 198 18.36 29.74 -8.59
C ALA A 198 19.24 30.88 -8.05
N THR A 199 18.64 32.04 -7.85
CA THR A 199 19.33 33.24 -7.35
C THR A 199 18.82 33.72 -5.99
N ARG A 200 17.67 33.20 -5.54
CA ARG A 200 17.01 33.59 -4.29
C ARG A 200 17.16 32.51 -3.22
N ALA A 201 16.95 32.92 -1.97
CA ALA A 201 16.80 31.97 -0.87
C ALA A 201 15.62 31.02 -1.15
N HIS A 202 15.81 29.73 -0.89
CA HIS A 202 14.87 28.65 -1.26
C HIS A 202 14.54 28.59 -2.75
N GLY A 203 15.33 29.23 -3.62
CA GLY A 203 15.05 29.26 -5.04
C GLY A 203 15.15 27.89 -5.71
N ASP A 204 15.81 26.91 -5.09
CA ASP A 204 15.93 25.53 -5.55
C ASP A 204 14.84 24.59 -5.00
N VAL A 205 13.90 25.08 -4.19
CA VAL A 205 12.78 24.30 -3.66
C VAL A 205 11.75 24.05 -4.75
N VAL A 206 11.50 22.78 -5.05
CA VAL A 206 10.60 22.33 -6.13
C VAL A 206 9.33 21.67 -5.60
N ALA A 207 9.25 21.41 -4.29
CA ALA A 207 8.02 20.98 -3.63
C ALA A 207 7.98 21.40 -2.16
N TRP A 208 6.79 21.65 -1.63
CA TRP A 208 6.60 22.20 -0.29
C TRP A 208 5.28 21.74 0.34
N ALA A 209 5.21 21.87 1.67
CA ALA A 209 4.03 21.62 2.48
C ALA A 209 3.64 22.88 3.27
N ARG A 210 2.35 23.01 3.54
CA ARG A 210 1.73 24.06 4.35
C ARG A 210 0.75 23.44 5.34
N GLU A 211 0.94 23.69 6.62
CA GLU A 211 -0.07 23.40 7.64
C GLU A 211 -0.84 24.69 7.96
N ARG A 212 -2.16 24.71 7.80
CA ARG A 212 -2.94 25.94 7.98
C ARG A 212 -3.48 26.07 9.40
N GLU A 213 -3.86 27.29 9.77
CA GLU A 213 -4.51 27.60 11.05
C GLU A 213 -5.82 26.87 11.26
N ASP A 214 -6.57 26.66 10.18
CA ASP A 214 -7.82 25.91 10.18
C ASP A 214 -7.65 24.38 10.25
N GLY A 215 -6.42 23.89 10.42
CA GLY A 215 -6.10 22.46 10.46
C GLY A 215 -6.05 21.78 9.08
N GLY A 216 -6.38 22.50 8.01
CA GLY A 216 -6.21 22.02 6.65
C GLY A 216 -4.74 22.02 6.22
N ARG A 217 -4.45 21.27 5.16
CA ARG A 217 -3.10 21.05 4.64
C ARG A 217 -2.98 21.52 3.20
N GLY A 218 -1.88 22.16 2.86
CA GLY A 218 -1.52 22.60 1.52
C GLY A 218 -0.30 21.84 1.02
N PHE A 219 -0.34 21.36 -0.21
CA PHE A 219 0.81 20.75 -0.88
C PHE A 219 1.01 21.40 -2.23
N GLY A 220 2.25 21.76 -2.54
CA GLY A 220 2.58 22.33 -3.84
C GLY A 220 3.86 21.72 -4.39
N THR A 221 3.91 21.57 -5.71
CA THR A 221 5.08 21.03 -6.40
C THR A 221 5.14 21.53 -7.83
N THR A 222 6.35 21.77 -8.31
CA THR A 222 6.63 22.09 -9.71
C THR A 222 6.72 20.83 -10.57
N LEU A 223 6.76 19.65 -9.96
CA LEU A 223 6.71 18.37 -10.67
C LEU A 223 5.35 18.17 -11.34
N GLY A 224 5.29 17.43 -12.44
CA GLY A 224 4.03 17.12 -13.12
C GLY A 224 3.97 17.49 -14.60
N HIS A 225 5.09 17.91 -15.21
CA HIS A 225 5.09 18.25 -16.64
C HIS A 225 5.04 17.00 -17.51
N PHE A 226 5.96 16.05 -17.28
CA PHE A 226 6.07 14.82 -18.06
C PHE A 226 5.30 13.67 -17.44
N HIS A 227 4.25 13.21 -18.12
CA HIS A 227 3.47 12.03 -17.72
C HIS A 227 4.33 10.77 -17.53
N ALA A 228 5.43 10.65 -18.28
CA ALA A 228 6.36 9.52 -18.17
C ALA A 228 6.98 9.36 -16.77
N ASN A 229 7.06 10.44 -15.99
CA ASN A 229 7.67 10.42 -14.65
C ASN A 229 6.85 9.58 -13.65
N TRP A 230 5.56 9.33 -13.89
CA TRP A 230 4.77 8.39 -13.08
C TRP A 230 5.33 6.96 -13.05
N ARG A 231 6.15 6.58 -14.03
CA ARG A 231 6.85 5.29 -14.06
C ARG A 231 7.91 5.18 -12.96
N LEU A 232 8.55 6.30 -12.59
CA LEU A 232 9.57 6.33 -11.56
C LEU A 232 8.94 6.08 -10.18
N PRO A 233 9.33 5.02 -9.44
CA PRO A 233 8.71 4.68 -8.16
C PRO A 233 8.79 5.81 -7.13
N ALA A 234 9.94 6.46 -6.98
CA ALA A 234 10.13 7.56 -6.03
C ALA A 234 9.27 8.79 -6.36
N TYR A 235 9.17 9.14 -7.65
CA TYR A 235 8.30 10.24 -8.11
C TYR A 235 6.83 9.95 -7.81
N ARG A 236 6.37 8.74 -8.16
CA ARG A 236 5.00 8.28 -7.91
C ARG A 236 4.68 8.27 -6.42
N ALA A 237 5.53 7.67 -5.60
CA ALA A 237 5.36 7.64 -4.15
C ALA A 237 5.32 9.05 -3.56
N PHE A 238 6.20 9.95 -3.98
CA PHE A 238 6.24 11.33 -3.49
C PHE A 238 4.94 12.10 -3.76
N LEU A 239 4.44 12.06 -5.00
CA LEU A 239 3.18 12.74 -5.35
C LEU A 239 1.99 12.15 -4.59
N LEU A 240 1.91 10.82 -4.48
CA LEU A 240 0.83 10.15 -3.75
C LEU A 240 0.91 10.42 -2.24
N ASN A 241 2.10 10.50 -1.66
CA ASN A 241 2.31 10.93 -0.28
C ASN A 241 1.78 12.35 -0.06
N GLY A 242 2.11 13.30 -0.95
CA GLY A 242 1.64 14.68 -0.87
C GLY A 242 0.11 14.77 -0.93
N ILE A 243 -0.51 14.04 -1.87
CA ILE A 243 -1.97 14.01 -2.06
C ILE A 243 -2.67 13.39 -0.84
N ALA A 244 -2.22 12.22 -0.38
CA ALA A 244 -2.79 11.55 0.77
C ALA A 244 -2.65 12.39 2.05
N TRP A 245 -1.47 12.98 2.26
CA TRP A 245 -1.21 13.82 3.42
C TRP A 245 -2.11 15.06 3.42
N THR A 246 -2.31 15.68 2.26
CA THR A 246 -3.23 16.81 2.06
C THR A 246 -4.66 16.46 2.46
N ALA A 247 -5.10 15.22 2.22
CA ALA A 247 -6.41 14.71 2.62
C ALA A 247 -6.51 14.30 4.11
N GLY A 248 -5.45 14.51 4.89
CA GLY A 248 -5.44 14.19 6.32
C GLY A 248 -5.18 12.71 6.63
N LEU A 249 -4.63 11.94 5.68
CA LEU A 249 -4.21 10.55 5.92
C LEU A 249 -2.87 10.52 6.65
N GLU A 250 -2.67 9.45 7.42
CA GLU A 250 -1.34 9.09 7.89
C GLU A 250 -0.59 8.39 6.75
N ILE A 251 0.64 8.84 6.51
CA ILE A 251 1.49 8.26 5.45
C ILE A 251 2.23 7.05 6.01
N PRO A 252 2.18 5.87 5.36
CA PRO A 252 2.94 4.70 5.80
C PRO A 252 4.44 5.01 5.97
N THR A 253 5.14 4.30 6.87
CA THR A 253 6.57 4.51 7.12
C THR A 253 7.43 4.34 5.85
N CYS A 254 7.02 3.46 4.94
CA CYS A 254 7.66 3.26 3.64
C CYS A 254 7.11 4.16 2.51
N GLY A 255 6.22 5.12 2.82
CA GLY A 255 5.49 5.89 1.82
C GLY A 255 4.32 5.10 1.21
N VAL A 256 3.41 5.80 0.53
CA VAL A 256 2.26 5.21 -0.17
C VAL A 256 2.74 4.31 -1.29
N GLN A 257 2.35 3.03 -1.22
CA GLN A 257 2.74 2.01 -2.19
C GLN A 257 1.64 1.81 -3.22
N ALA A 258 1.89 2.24 -4.46
CA ALA A 258 0.96 2.09 -5.57
C ALA A 258 1.62 1.45 -6.80
N PRO A 259 0.90 0.57 -7.53
CA PRO A 259 1.36 0.07 -8.82
C PRO A 259 1.48 1.23 -9.82
N HIS A 260 2.38 1.11 -10.78
CA HIS A 260 2.31 1.96 -11.96
C HIS A 260 1.12 1.51 -12.83
N LEU A 261 0.28 2.47 -13.24
CA LEU A 261 -0.82 2.26 -14.16
C LEU A 261 -0.58 3.12 -15.40
N ASP A 262 -0.66 2.52 -16.57
CA ASP A 262 -0.80 3.30 -17.81
C ASP A 262 -2.22 3.87 -17.94
N ARG A 263 -2.46 4.61 -19.02
CA ARG A 263 -3.75 5.30 -19.26
C ARG A 263 -4.92 4.34 -19.35
N ASP A 264 -4.74 3.19 -19.99
CA ASP A 264 -5.79 2.20 -20.17
C ASP A 264 -6.11 1.49 -18.85
N ALA A 265 -5.08 1.11 -18.10
CA ALA A 265 -5.21 0.52 -16.78
C ALA A 265 -5.85 1.50 -15.77
N ALA A 266 -5.49 2.78 -15.81
CA ALA A 266 -6.08 3.82 -14.97
C ALA A 266 -7.55 4.07 -15.34
N ALA A 267 -7.87 4.19 -16.63
CA ALA A 267 -9.24 4.33 -17.10
C ALA A 267 -10.08 3.09 -16.77
N ALA A 268 -9.53 1.88 -16.89
CA ALA A 268 -10.17 0.65 -16.45
C ALA A 268 -10.36 0.61 -14.92
N ALA A 269 -9.39 1.08 -14.14
CA ALA A 269 -9.50 1.15 -12.69
C ALA A 269 -10.59 2.14 -12.23
N LEU A 270 -10.73 3.28 -12.89
CA LEU A 270 -11.73 4.30 -12.57
C LEU A 270 -13.13 3.97 -13.11
N ARG A 271 -13.23 3.37 -14.29
CA ARG A 271 -14.47 2.72 -14.76
C ARG A 271 -14.84 1.52 -13.88
N GLY A 272 -13.85 0.96 -13.20
CA GLY A 272 -13.86 -0.30 -12.46
C GLY A 272 -13.97 -0.18 -10.95
N ALA A 273 -14.62 0.85 -10.41
CA ALA A 273 -15.45 0.67 -9.21
C ALA A 273 -16.72 -0.17 -9.53
N ALA A 274 -16.93 -0.51 -10.81
CA ALA A 274 -17.93 -1.46 -11.28
C ALA A 274 -17.45 -2.27 -12.51
N ALA A 275 -16.26 -2.92 -12.48
CA ALA A 275 -15.85 -3.87 -13.54
C ALA A 275 -14.61 -4.76 -13.22
N THR A 276 -14.61 -5.47 -12.09
CA THR A 276 -14.61 -6.93 -12.18
C THR A 276 -15.87 -7.30 -11.43
N GLY A 277 -16.85 -7.95 -12.05
CA GLY A 277 -18.07 -8.39 -11.35
C GLY A 277 -17.82 -9.40 -10.22
N GLU A 278 -16.59 -9.51 -9.71
CA GLU A 278 -16.21 -10.28 -8.56
C GLU A 278 -15.94 -9.32 -7.40
N SER A 279 -16.81 -9.36 -6.39
CA SER A 279 -16.51 -8.80 -5.08
C SER A 279 -15.13 -9.28 -4.60
N PRO A 280 -14.37 -8.45 -3.87
CA PRO A 280 -13.10 -8.89 -3.29
C PRO A 280 -13.32 -10.15 -2.47
N THR A 281 -12.41 -11.11 -2.62
CA THR A 281 -12.44 -12.30 -1.79
C THR A 281 -12.06 -11.91 -0.38
N ARG A 282 -12.98 -12.15 0.55
CA ARG A 282 -12.73 -11.96 1.97
C ARG A 282 -11.96 -13.15 2.52
N VAL A 283 -10.93 -12.86 3.30
CA VAL A 283 -10.13 -13.83 4.05
C VAL A 283 -10.35 -13.57 5.53
N LEU A 284 -10.87 -14.55 6.27
CA LEU A 284 -11.00 -14.45 7.72
C LEU A 284 -9.69 -14.94 8.34
N LEU A 285 -8.91 -14.02 8.91
CA LEU A 285 -7.63 -14.31 9.59
C LEU A 285 -7.87 -14.45 11.09
N LEU A 286 -7.72 -15.67 11.62
CA LEU A 286 -7.66 -15.90 13.05
C LEU A 286 -6.24 -15.61 13.53
N ALA A 287 -6.06 -14.48 14.20
CA ALA A 287 -4.82 -14.08 14.84
C ALA A 287 -4.71 -14.66 16.25
N GLY A 288 -3.48 -14.79 16.75
CA GLY A 288 -3.15 -15.38 18.04
C GLY A 288 -3.88 -14.75 19.23
N ASN A 289 -3.74 -15.40 20.39
CA ASN A 289 -4.28 -14.95 21.66
C ASN A 289 -3.16 -14.65 22.67
N ASP A 290 -3.53 -14.08 23.82
CA ASP A 290 -2.60 -13.72 24.88
C ASP A 290 -1.86 -14.93 25.51
N ALA A 291 -2.35 -16.15 25.29
CA ALA A 291 -1.77 -17.37 25.85
C ALA A 291 -0.48 -17.80 25.12
N HIS A 292 -0.20 -17.25 23.93
CA HIS A 292 0.98 -17.63 23.14
C HIS A 292 1.75 -16.44 22.54
N ARG A 293 2.27 -15.56 23.41
CA ARG A 293 2.99 -14.33 23.01
C ARG A 293 4.32 -14.55 22.27
N TRP A 294 4.93 -15.72 22.42
CA TRP A 294 6.28 -16.01 21.89
C TRP A 294 6.36 -16.17 20.36
N HIS A 295 5.21 -16.30 19.68
CA HIS A 295 5.13 -16.32 18.20
C HIS A 295 4.72 -14.96 17.61
N ASN A 296 4.91 -13.89 18.40
CA ASN A 296 4.75 -12.48 18.08
C ASN A 296 3.60 -12.15 17.11
N TRP A 297 2.42 -12.70 17.38
CA TRP A 297 1.26 -12.57 16.51
C TRP A 297 0.85 -11.10 16.30
N GLU A 298 1.13 -10.22 17.27
CA GLU A 298 0.88 -8.77 17.19
C GLU A 298 1.66 -8.12 16.04
N ARG A 299 2.85 -8.64 15.71
CA ARG A 299 3.68 -8.14 14.61
C ARG A 299 3.55 -8.97 13.34
N SER A 300 3.40 -10.30 13.45
CA SER A 300 3.24 -11.16 12.28
C SER A 300 1.88 -10.99 11.60
N THR A 301 0.80 -10.71 12.35
CA THR A 301 -0.55 -10.52 11.79
C THR A 301 -0.63 -9.35 10.81
N PRO A 302 -0.18 -8.12 11.14
CA PRO A 302 -0.12 -7.03 10.15
C PRO A 302 0.72 -7.35 8.92
N ALA A 303 1.84 -8.07 9.08
CA ALA A 303 2.70 -8.47 7.97
C ALA A 303 2.00 -9.48 7.03
N ILE A 304 1.25 -10.44 7.61
CA ILE A 304 0.39 -11.37 6.87
C ILE A 304 -0.70 -10.59 6.12
N CYS A 305 -1.42 -9.68 6.78
CA CYS A 305 -2.43 -8.85 6.12
C CYS A 305 -1.85 -8.10 4.93
N ALA A 306 -0.70 -7.42 5.11
CA ALA A 306 -0.03 -6.68 4.05
C ALA A 306 0.39 -7.58 2.87
N ALA A 307 0.89 -8.79 3.15
CA ALA A 307 1.25 -9.75 2.09
C ALA A 307 0.04 -10.25 1.30
N LEU A 308 -1.08 -10.53 1.99
CA LEU A 308 -2.31 -11.01 1.37
C LEU A 308 -3.01 -9.91 0.54
N GLU A 309 -3.16 -8.71 1.09
CA GLU A 309 -3.85 -7.57 0.46
C GLU A 309 -3.02 -6.90 -0.63
N ARG A 310 -1.75 -7.31 -0.81
CA ARG A 310 -0.96 -6.96 -1.99
C ARG A 310 -1.61 -7.45 -3.29
N ASP A 311 -2.45 -8.49 -3.22
CA ASP A 311 -3.43 -8.76 -4.27
C ASP A 311 -4.69 -7.92 -4.02
N PRO A 312 -5.00 -6.90 -4.84
CA PRO A 312 -6.13 -6.00 -4.60
C PRO A 312 -7.50 -6.68 -4.71
N ARG A 313 -7.53 -7.96 -5.09
CA ARG A 313 -8.73 -8.80 -5.11
C ARG A 313 -8.98 -9.49 -3.76
N MET A 314 -8.09 -9.31 -2.78
CA MET A 314 -8.19 -9.87 -1.44
C MET A 314 -8.51 -8.78 -0.42
N GLN A 315 -9.30 -9.13 0.59
CA GLN A 315 -9.59 -8.29 1.74
C GLN A 315 -9.50 -9.14 2.99
N VAL A 316 -8.68 -8.74 3.96
CA VAL A 316 -8.49 -9.51 5.18
C VAL A 316 -9.34 -8.92 6.31
N GLU A 317 -10.05 -9.80 7.01
CA GLU A 317 -10.71 -9.46 8.27
C GLU A 317 -10.07 -10.25 9.40
N VAL A 318 -9.58 -9.55 10.41
CA VAL A 318 -8.88 -10.15 11.56
C VAL A 318 -9.86 -10.42 12.69
N VAL A 319 -9.78 -11.62 13.26
CA VAL A 319 -10.46 -12.03 14.49
C VAL A 319 -9.48 -12.68 15.45
N HIS A 320 -9.77 -12.61 16.75
CA HIS A 320 -8.91 -13.17 17.81
C HIS A 320 -9.57 -14.30 18.60
N ASP A 321 -10.89 -14.49 18.41
CA ASP A 321 -11.65 -15.55 19.06
C ASP A 321 -11.99 -16.62 18.02
N PRO A 322 -11.52 -17.87 18.18
CA PRO A 322 -11.81 -18.94 17.23
C PRO A 322 -13.29 -19.35 17.22
N GLU A 323 -14.09 -18.95 18.22
CA GLU A 323 -15.56 -19.13 18.19
C GLU A 323 -16.25 -18.25 17.12
N GLU A 324 -15.56 -17.27 16.54
CA GLU A 324 -16.07 -16.50 15.40
C GLU A 324 -16.41 -17.37 14.20
N PHE A 325 -15.82 -18.57 14.07
CA PHE A 325 -16.20 -19.53 13.04
C PHE A 325 -17.67 -19.96 13.14
N ALA A 326 -18.22 -20.03 14.36
CA ALA A 326 -19.62 -20.35 14.58
C ALA A 326 -20.55 -19.12 14.51
N ARG A 327 -20.02 -17.91 14.76
CA ARG A 327 -20.80 -16.66 14.81
C ARG A 327 -20.96 -15.97 13.46
N ARG A 328 -20.14 -16.33 12.47
CA ARG A 328 -20.09 -15.69 11.15
C ARG A 328 -20.70 -16.55 10.06
N ASP A 329 -21.17 -15.89 9.01
CA ASP A 329 -21.46 -16.54 7.74
C ASP A 329 -20.15 -16.82 6.98
N LEU A 330 -19.57 -18.00 7.21
CA LEU A 330 -18.33 -18.43 6.54
C LEU A 330 -18.48 -18.53 5.02
N ALA A 331 -19.69 -18.63 4.46
CA ALA A 331 -19.90 -18.63 3.01
C ALA A 331 -19.57 -17.29 2.35
N SER A 332 -19.52 -16.21 3.14
CA SER A 332 -19.11 -14.87 2.68
C SER A 332 -17.59 -14.69 2.53
N TYR A 333 -16.79 -15.72 2.85
CA TYR A 333 -15.33 -15.72 2.75
C TYR A 333 -14.87 -16.75 1.73
N GLY A 334 -13.80 -16.42 0.99
CA GLY A 334 -13.16 -17.38 0.08
C GLY A 334 -12.04 -18.18 0.74
N ALA A 335 -11.53 -17.73 1.88
CA ALA A 335 -10.57 -18.48 2.68
C ALA A 335 -10.61 -18.12 4.17
N ILE A 336 -10.09 -19.04 4.98
CA ILE A 336 -9.70 -18.82 6.37
C ILE A 336 -8.17 -18.93 6.45
N ALA A 337 -7.54 -18.03 7.18
CA ALA A 337 -6.11 -18.10 7.49
C ALA A 337 -5.93 -18.27 9.00
N LEU A 338 -5.10 -19.22 9.40
CA LEU A 338 -4.80 -19.52 10.80
C LEU A 338 -3.40 -18.99 11.13
N ASN A 339 -3.34 -17.99 12.01
CA ASN A 339 -2.13 -17.48 12.67
C ASN A 339 -2.32 -17.56 14.19
N PHE A 340 -2.78 -18.71 14.67
CA PHE A 340 -3.23 -18.96 16.04
C PHE A 340 -2.79 -20.33 16.56
N CYS A 341 -2.42 -20.40 17.83
CA CYS A 341 -2.24 -21.63 18.59
C CYS A 341 -2.66 -21.42 20.04
N ASN A 342 -3.43 -22.34 20.61
CA ASN A 342 -3.96 -22.28 21.97
C ASN A 342 -2.98 -22.82 23.02
N TRP A 343 -1.69 -22.48 22.88
CA TRP A 343 -0.65 -22.87 23.84
C TRP A 343 -1.06 -22.41 25.25
N GLN A 344 -0.98 -23.31 26.24
CA GLN A 344 -1.41 -23.05 27.61
C GLN A 344 -2.87 -22.61 27.78
N ASP A 345 -3.70 -22.78 26.76
CA ASP A 345 -5.14 -22.52 26.82
C ASP A 345 -5.92 -23.82 26.61
N PRO A 346 -6.46 -24.43 27.69
CA PRO A 346 -7.24 -25.66 27.61
C PRO A 346 -8.60 -25.44 26.93
N ARG A 347 -8.99 -24.19 26.66
CA ARG A 347 -10.21 -23.88 25.92
C ARG A 347 -10.00 -24.31 24.46
N GLY A 348 -10.54 -25.48 24.12
CA GLY A 348 -10.72 -25.88 22.74
C GLY A 348 -11.88 -25.16 22.07
N LEU A 349 -12.11 -25.50 20.81
CA LEU A 349 -13.28 -25.04 20.06
C LEU A 349 -14.57 -25.74 20.50
N SER A 350 -15.68 -25.03 20.47
CA SER A 350 -17.03 -25.60 20.54
C SER A 350 -17.30 -26.56 19.36
N GLU A 351 -18.26 -27.48 19.53
CA GLU A 351 -18.68 -28.39 18.44
C GLU A 351 -19.14 -27.61 17.21
N ASN A 352 -19.83 -26.48 17.40
CA ASN A 352 -20.29 -25.62 16.31
C ASN A 352 -19.12 -25.00 15.55
N ALA A 353 -18.10 -24.48 16.24
CA ALA A 353 -16.94 -23.90 15.58
C ALA A 353 -16.11 -24.97 14.84
N ARG A 354 -15.94 -26.17 15.43
CA ARG A 354 -15.31 -27.32 14.76
C ARG A 354 -16.06 -27.73 13.49
N ALA A 355 -17.38 -27.82 13.56
CA ALA A 355 -18.23 -28.18 12.43
C ALA A 355 -18.26 -27.08 11.35
N ALA A 356 -18.24 -25.81 11.74
CA ALA A 356 -18.20 -24.68 10.82
C ALA A 356 -16.89 -24.67 10.02
N LEU A 357 -15.74 -24.81 10.68
CA LEU A 357 -14.43 -24.84 10.02
C LEU A 357 -14.29 -26.06 9.09
N THR A 358 -14.57 -27.27 9.58
CA THR A 358 -14.47 -28.48 8.74
C THR A 358 -15.48 -28.48 7.60
N GLY A 359 -16.71 -28.00 7.85
CA GLY A 359 -17.74 -27.85 6.83
C GLY A 359 -17.38 -26.83 5.76
N PHE A 360 -16.81 -25.69 6.15
CA PHE A 360 -16.35 -24.66 5.21
C PHE A 360 -15.29 -25.22 4.25
N VAL A 361 -14.22 -25.80 4.79
CA VAL A 361 -13.14 -26.35 3.96
C VAL A 361 -13.63 -27.56 3.16
N GLY A 362 -14.35 -28.49 3.79
CA GLY A 362 -14.87 -29.70 3.13
C GLY A 362 -15.77 -29.41 1.92
N ARG A 363 -16.51 -28.29 1.94
CA ARG A 363 -17.38 -27.85 0.84
C ARG A 363 -16.68 -27.02 -0.25
N GLY A 364 -15.39 -26.73 -0.12
CA GLY A 364 -14.64 -25.97 -1.12
C GLY A 364 -14.01 -24.67 -0.63
N GLY A 365 -14.17 -24.31 0.64
CA GLY A 365 -13.49 -23.17 1.24
C GLY A 365 -11.97 -23.35 1.25
N GLY A 366 -11.23 -22.26 1.09
CA GLY A 366 -9.77 -22.24 1.17
C GLY A 366 -9.25 -22.19 2.60
N LEU A 367 -8.15 -22.89 2.90
CA LEU A 367 -7.49 -22.81 4.20
C LEU A 367 -6.00 -22.50 4.05
N LEU A 368 -5.53 -21.49 4.78
CA LEU A 368 -4.10 -21.24 5.00
C LEU A 368 -3.74 -21.59 6.44
N VAL A 369 -2.79 -22.50 6.63
CA VAL A 369 -2.25 -22.86 7.95
C VAL A 369 -0.83 -22.30 8.05
N LEU A 370 -0.63 -21.34 8.95
CA LEU A 370 0.62 -20.58 9.03
C LEU A 370 1.41 -20.97 10.28
N HIS A 371 2.67 -21.36 10.08
CA HIS A 371 3.63 -21.65 11.12
C HIS A 371 3.04 -22.57 12.21
N PHE A 372 3.03 -22.11 13.46
CA PHE A 372 2.64 -22.90 14.62
C PHE A 372 1.13 -23.11 14.78
N SER A 373 0.30 -22.62 13.86
CA SER A 373 -1.09 -23.09 13.78
C SER A 373 -1.20 -24.59 13.56
N ASN A 374 -0.15 -25.23 13.07
CA ASN A 374 -0.13 -26.67 12.93
C ASN A 374 0.01 -27.45 14.27
N GLY A 375 0.31 -26.77 15.38
CA GLY A 375 0.34 -27.35 16.73
C GLY A 375 -0.94 -27.16 17.54
N ALA A 376 -1.90 -26.37 17.05
CA ALA A 376 -3.14 -26.05 17.76
C ALA A 376 -4.02 -27.29 17.99
N PHE A 377 -4.84 -27.27 19.05
CA PHE A 377 -5.85 -28.29 19.36
C PHE A 377 -5.30 -29.73 19.41
N HIS A 378 -4.07 -29.88 19.88
CA HIS A 378 -3.35 -31.14 19.99
C HIS A 378 -3.22 -31.58 21.46
N HIS A 379 -3.45 -32.87 21.76
CA HIS A 379 -3.35 -33.41 23.12
C HIS A 379 -1.98 -33.21 23.76
N SER A 380 -0.92 -33.15 22.94
CA SER A 380 0.46 -32.97 23.41
C SER A 380 0.81 -31.51 23.70
N LEU A 381 -0.08 -30.55 23.40
CA LEU A 381 0.20 -29.13 23.56
C LEU A 381 0.25 -28.77 25.07
N PRO A 382 1.30 -28.10 25.56
CA PRO A 382 1.46 -27.81 26.98
C PRO A 382 0.25 -27.09 27.58
N GLU A 383 -0.26 -27.64 28.70
CA GLU A 383 -1.45 -27.18 29.45
C GLU A 383 -2.73 -27.03 28.62
N ALA A 384 -2.73 -27.53 27.38
CA ALA A 384 -3.85 -27.41 26.45
C ALA A 384 -4.39 -28.77 25.99
N GLY A 385 -3.96 -29.88 26.60
CA GLY A 385 -4.37 -31.23 26.18
C GLY A 385 -5.87 -31.49 26.22
N ALA A 386 -6.64 -30.77 27.06
CA ALA A 386 -8.10 -30.84 27.11
C ALA A 386 -8.79 -30.27 25.85
N SER A 387 -8.06 -29.47 25.05
CA SER A 387 -8.54 -28.89 23.79
C SER A 387 -8.45 -29.86 22.60
N ASP A 388 -7.99 -31.09 22.82
CA ASP A 388 -7.69 -32.06 21.75
C ASP A 388 -8.87 -32.21 20.78
N TRP A 389 -8.55 -32.05 19.50
CA TRP A 389 -9.50 -32.20 18.43
C TRP A 389 -8.94 -33.08 17.32
N PRO A 390 -9.16 -34.42 17.35
CA PRO A 390 -8.59 -35.38 16.41
C PRO A 390 -8.69 -35.01 14.92
N GLU A 391 -9.82 -34.46 14.49
CA GLU A 391 -10.04 -34.07 13.08
C GLU A 391 -9.12 -32.92 12.62
N TYR A 392 -8.63 -32.06 13.53
CA TYR A 392 -7.69 -30.99 13.19
C TYR A 392 -6.40 -31.52 12.56
N ARG A 393 -5.91 -32.68 13.02
CA ARG A 393 -4.74 -33.37 12.44
C ARG A 393 -4.97 -33.75 10.98
N ARG A 394 -6.21 -34.07 10.58
CA ARG A 394 -6.55 -34.38 9.18
C ARG A 394 -6.70 -33.11 8.34
N LEU A 395 -7.21 -32.04 8.95
CA LEU A 395 -7.32 -30.73 8.32
C LEU A 395 -5.94 -30.13 8.02
N VAL A 396 -4.98 -30.29 8.93
CA VAL A 396 -3.61 -29.76 8.82
C VAL A 396 -2.63 -30.76 8.17
N ARG A 397 -2.83 -32.08 8.26
CA ARG A 397 -1.96 -33.16 7.72
C ARG A 397 -0.53 -33.26 8.24
N ARG A 398 0.12 -32.17 8.65
CA ARG A 398 1.47 -32.17 9.22
C ARG A 398 1.50 -31.32 10.48
N VAL A 399 1.45 -31.96 11.64
CA VAL A 399 1.31 -31.29 12.93
C VAL A 399 2.61 -31.25 13.71
N TRP A 400 2.73 -30.24 14.57
CA TRP A 400 3.75 -30.21 15.60
C TRP A 400 3.30 -31.10 16.77
N ASP A 401 4.08 -32.15 17.07
CA ASP A 401 3.76 -33.12 18.11
C ASP A 401 4.88 -33.18 19.17
N HIS A 402 4.50 -32.90 20.41
CA HIS A 402 5.39 -32.97 21.57
C HIS A 402 5.49 -34.38 22.16
N ALA A 403 4.69 -35.33 21.67
CA ALA A 403 4.77 -36.72 22.12
C ALA A 403 6.09 -37.37 21.64
N PRO A 404 6.76 -38.18 22.48
CA PRO A 404 7.93 -38.94 22.08
C PRO A 404 7.62 -39.93 20.94
N ALA A 405 8.58 -40.09 20.02
CA ALA A 405 8.55 -41.08 18.95
C ALA A 405 9.97 -41.57 18.63
N ASP A 406 10.09 -42.63 17.82
CA ASP A 406 11.36 -43.32 17.54
C ASP A 406 12.45 -42.40 16.96
N ASP A 407 12.07 -41.40 16.17
CA ASP A 407 12.96 -40.40 15.58
C ASP A 407 13.02 -39.08 16.39
N GLY A 408 12.48 -39.07 17.61
CA GLY A 408 12.42 -37.91 18.52
C GLY A 408 11.09 -37.16 18.46
N THR A 409 10.96 -36.03 19.16
CA THR A 409 9.78 -35.15 19.09
C THR A 409 9.87 -34.20 17.90
N SER A 410 8.76 -33.55 17.51
CA SER A 410 8.83 -32.39 16.61
C SER A 410 9.78 -31.34 17.21
N THR A 411 10.58 -30.72 16.34
CA THR A 411 11.61 -29.75 16.73
C THR A 411 11.92 -28.84 15.53
N HIS A 412 12.87 -27.91 15.68
CA HIS A 412 13.28 -26.98 14.64
C HIS A 412 14.79 -26.74 14.72
N ASP A 413 15.39 -26.28 13.61
CA ASP A 413 16.71 -25.63 13.68
C ASP A 413 16.59 -24.32 14.49
N ASP A 414 17.69 -23.83 15.06
CA ASP A 414 17.71 -22.54 15.74
C ASP A 414 17.20 -21.41 14.83
N TYR A 415 16.44 -20.47 15.40
CA TYR A 415 15.95 -19.30 14.67
C TYR A 415 17.11 -18.54 14.02
N GLY A 416 17.04 -18.37 12.70
CA GLY A 416 18.15 -17.77 11.96
C GLY A 416 17.97 -17.76 10.45
N ARG A 417 19.03 -17.37 9.74
CA ARG A 417 19.01 -17.22 8.28
C ARG A 417 19.23 -18.55 7.57
N PHE A 418 18.38 -18.88 6.62
CA PHE A 418 18.57 -20.02 5.72
C PHE A 418 18.03 -19.74 4.31
N ILE A 419 18.25 -20.68 3.39
CA ILE A 419 17.79 -20.58 1.99
C ILE A 419 16.60 -21.52 1.80
N ALA A 420 15.46 -20.96 1.44
CA ALA A 420 14.30 -21.72 0.99
C ALA A 420 14.29 -21.84 -0.53
N ARG A 421 14.01 -23.05 -1.02
CA ARG A 421 14.03 -23.40 -2.45
C ARG A 421 12.65 -23.89 -2.89
N PRO A 422 12.03 -23.23 -3.88
CA PRO A 422 10.84 -23.73 -4.54
C PRO A 422 11.04 -25.13 -5.13
N ARG A 423 10.01 -25.97 -5.07
CA ARG A 423 10.03 -27.37 -5.54
C ARG A 423 8.74 -27.72 -6.26
N GLY A 424 8.88 -28.46 -7.35
CA GLY A 424 7.75 -29.01 -8.11
C GLY A 424 7.15 -28.03 -9.11
N ASP A 425 6.05 -28.45 -9.73
CA ASP A 425 5.28 -27.67 -10.69
C ASP A 425 3.92 -27.32 -10.08
N HIS A 426 3.76 -26.07 -9.70
CA HIS A 426 2.52 -25.56 -9.11
C HIS A 426 2.45 -24.04 -9.26
N ALA A 427 1.25 -23.50 -9.54
CA ALA A 427 1.03 -22.06 -9.77
C ALA A 427 1.56 -21.14 -8.66
N ILE A 428 1.62 -21.63 -7.42
CA ILE A 428 2.16 -20.89 -6.27
C ILE A 428 3.67 -20.63 -6.41
N VAL A 429 4.43 -21.59 -6.97
CA VAL A 429 5.90 -21.53 -7.04
C VAL A 429 6.45 -21.31 -8.44
N ASP A 430 5.56 -21.26 -9.43
CA ASP A 430 5.90 -21.03 -10.83
C ASP A 430 6.67 -19.72 -11.03
N GLY A 431 7.91 -19.82 -11.52
CA GLY A 431 8.84 -18.70 -11.69
C GLY A 431 9.35 -18.07 -10.38
N LEU A 432 9.10 -18.68 -9.21
CA LEU A 432 9.64 -18.19 -7.94
C LEU A 432 11.10 -18.64 -7.80
N ALA A 433 12.01 -17.71 -7.51
CA ALA A 433 13.41 -18.02 -7.25
C ALA A 433 13.62 -18.54 -5.82
N ALA A 434 14.77 -19.19 -5.57
CA ALA A 434 15.21 -19.44 -4.21
C ALA A 434 15.47 -18.12 -3.47
N PHE A 435 15.17 -18.07 -2.18
CA PHE A 435 15.28 -16.85 -1.39
C PHE A 435 15.86 -17.11 -0.01
N VAL A 436 16.60 -16.10 0.49
CA VAL A 436 17.10 -16.07 1.87
C VAL A 436 16.02 -15.43 2.74
N LEU A 437 15.78 -16.01 3.90
CA LEU A 437 14.89 -15.49 4.93
C LEU A 437 15.47 -15.77 6.32
N GLU A 438 14.89 -15.15 7.34
CA GLU A 438 15.18 -15.41 8.75
C GLU A 438 13.93 -15.97 9.42
N ASP A 439 14.00 -17.21 9.92
CA ASP A 439 12.86 -17.93 10.50
C ASP A 439 13.34 -19.17 11.30
N GLU A 440 12.39 -19.97 11.81
CA GLU A 440 12.64 -21.33 12.30
C GLU A 440 12.40 -22.37 11.19
N LEU A 441 13.31 -23.36 11.08
CA LEU A 441 13.16 -24.47 10.15
C LEU A 441 12.61 -25.69 10.92
N TYR A 442 11.30 -25.88 10.88
CA TYR A 442 10.63 -27.00 11.54
C TYR A 442 10.98 -28.35 10.88
N VAL A 443 11.25 -29.35 11.71
CA VAL A 443 11.57 -30.73 11.30
C VAL A 443 10.73 -31.73 12.10
N LYS A 444 10.71 -32.98 11.63
CA LYS A 444 10.00 -34.10 12.31
C LYS A 444 8.52 -33.80 12.57
N GLN A 445 7.86 -33.15 11.61
CA GLN A 445 6.42 -32.88 11.64
C GLN A 445 5.64 -34.18 11.41
N ARG A 446 4.54 -34.38 12.14
CA ARG A 446 3.80 -35.65 12.16
C ARG A 446 2.61 -35.68 11.21
N GLY A 447 2.45 -36.83 10.55
CA GLY A 447 1.31 -37.15 9.68
C GLY A 447 1.74 -37.92 8.45
N ASP A 448 0.84 -38.78 7.96
CA ASP A 448 1.07 -39.75 6.90
C ASP A 448 0.26 -39.45 5.63
N GLU A 449 -0.84 -38.68 5.76
CA GLU A 449 -1.63 -38.22 4.64
C GLU A 449 -0.77 -37.54 3.56
N PRO A 450 -1.04 -37.76 2.26
CA PRO A 450 -0.21 -37.23 1.17
C PRO A 450 -0.11 -35.70 1.20
N ILE A 451 1.00 -35.13 0.75
CA ILE A 451 1.16 -33.68 0.55
C ILE A 451 1.89 -33.46 -0.77
N GLN A 452 1.72 -32.28 -1.38
CA GLN A 452 2.56 -31.82 -2.48
C GLN A 452 3.52 -30.74 -1.96
N PRO A 453 4.79 -31.07 -1.66
CA PRO A 453 5.78 -30.09 -1.24
C PRO A 453 6.03 -29.04 -2.32
N LEU A 454 5.99 -27.77 -1.91
CA LEU A 454 6.22 -26.60 -2.75
C LEU A 454 7.50 -25.85 -2.36
N LEU A 455 7.93 -25.96 -1.11
CA LEU A 455 9.11 -25.27 -0.60
C LEU A 455 9.92 -26.24 0.25
N ILE A 456 11.25 -26.24 0.09
CA ILE A 456 12.17 -27.04 0.89
C ILE A 456 13.34 -26.21 1.39
N ALA A 457 13.93 -26.60 2.53
CA ALA A 457 15.22 -26.08 2.99
C ALA A 457 16.04 -27.21 3.61
N ARG A 458 17.36 -27.03 3.69
CA ARG A 458 18.24 -28.03 4.27
C ARG A 458 18.38 -27.79 5.77
N SER A 459 17.91 -28.73 6.59
CA SER A 459 18.04 -28.66 8.04
C SER A 459 19.45 -29.02 8.49
N VAL A 460 19.96 -28.26 9.47
CA VAL A 460 21.21 -28.60 10.16
C VAL A 460 21.00 -29.70 11.21
N VAL A 461 19.81 -29.78 11.82
CA VAL A 461 19.44 -30.82 12.79
C VAL A 461 19.34 -32.20 12.13
N THR A 462 18.67 -32.31 10.97
CA THR A 462 18.45 -33.62 10.31
C THR A 462 19.46 -33.91 9.21
N GLY A 463 20.15 -32.89 8.69
CA GLY A 463 21.04 -33.02 7.53
C GLY A 463 20.30 -33.42 6.25
N ARG A 464 19.00 -33.10 6.13
CA ARG A 464 18.13 -33.44 4.99
C ARG A 464 17.42 -32.20 4.45
N ASP A 465 16.93 -32.30 3.22
CA ASP A 465 16.01 -31.30 2.65
C ASP A 465 14.60 -31.57 3.21
N GLU A 466 14.15 -30.69 4.08
CA GLU A 466 12.87 -30.76 4.78
C GLU A 466 11.83 -29.90 4.05
N PRO A 467 10.56 -30.35 3.94
CA PRO A 467 9.49 -29.55 3.40
C PRO A 467 9.12 -28.42 4.36
N LEU A 468 8.88 -27.22 3.80
CA LEU A 468 8.50 -26.02 4.53
C LEU A 468 7.13 -25.50 4.14
N ALA A 469 6.68 -25.76 2.92
CA ALA A 469 5.33 -25.42 2.51
C ALA A 469 4.79 -26.46 1.53
N TRP A 470 3.50 -26.72 1.57
CA TRP A 470 2.83 -27.70 0.73
C TRP A 470 1.36 -27.39 0.53
N VAL A 471 0.79 -28.06 -0.46
CA VAL A 471 -0.65 -28.04 -0.73
C VAL A 471 -1.26 -29.43 -0.70
N TYR A 472 -2.56 -29.47 -0.42
CA TYR A 472 -3.40 -30.66 -0.51
C TYR A 472 -4.87 -30.27 -0.58
N ARG A 473 -5.74 -31.29 -0.66
CA ARG A 473 -7.20 -31.12 -0.60
C ARG A 473 -7.76 -31.70 0.68
N TYR A 474 -8.77 -31.05 1.24
CA TYR A 474 -9.59 -31.59 2.31
C TYR A 474 -11.05 -31.51 1.86
N GLY A 475 -11.67 -32.66 1.57
CA GLY A 475 -12.89 -32.70 0.77
C GLY A 475 -12.70 -31.98 -0.57
N SER A 476 -13.57 -31.02 -0.86
CA SER A 476 -13.47 -30.17 -2.06
C SER A 476 -12.54 -28.96 -1.88
N GLY A 477 -12.17 -28.62 -0.65
CA GLY A 477 -11.36 -27.45 -0.30
C GLY A 477 -9.90 -27.58 -0.68
N ARG A 478 -9.26 -26.42 -0.83
CA ARG A 478 -7.83 -26.28 -1.11
C ARG A 478 -7.13 -25.80 0.15
N VAL A 479 -6.11 -26.53 0.57
CA VAL A 479 -5.33 -26.16 1.75
C VAL A 479 -3.89 -25.89 1.36
N PHE A 480 -3.37 -24.76 1.83
CA PHE A 480 -1.97 -24.42 1.82
C PHE A 480 -1.48 -24.40 3.26
N GLN A 481 -0.39 -25.09 3.54
CA GLN A 481 0.27 -25.03 4.83
C GLN A 481 1.72 -24.64 4.63
N THR A 482 2.20 -23.75 5.51
CA THR A 482 3.60 -23.36 5.58
C THR A 482 4.08 -23.41 7.03
N LEU A 483 5.30 -23.87 7.23
CA LEU A 483 6.01 -23.85 8.51
C LEU A 483 6.71 -22.51 8.74
N LEU A 484 6.82 -21.67 7.71
CA LEU A 484 7.33 -20.31 7.83
C LEU A 484 6.34 -19.39 8.54
N GLY A 485 6.84 -18.44 9.32
CA GLY A 485 6.06 -17.36 9.93
C GLY A 485 6.26 -17.18 11.43
N HIS A 486 7.42 -17.53 12.00
CA HIS A 486 7.70 -17.32 13.42
C HIS A 486 7.57 -15.85 13.84
N SER A 487 7.97 -14.93 12.96
CA SER A 487 7.89 -13.49 13.22
C SER A 487 7.57 -12.71 11.94
N GLU A 488 7.38 -11.40 12.07
CA GLU A 488 7.26 -10.51 10.92
C GLU A 488 8.49 -10.51 10.00
N ARG A 489 9.66 -10.92 10.52
CA ARG A 489 10.93 -10.96 9.76
C ARG A 489 10.92 -11.98 8.64
N THR A 490 10.16 -13.07 8.78
CA THR A 490 9.89 -14.03 7.68
C THR A 490 9.42 -13.28 6.43
N TYR A 491 8.53 -12.31 6.63
CA TYR A 491 7.92 -11.51 5.57
C TYR A 491 8.76 -10.31 5.18
N GLU A 492 10.06 -10.23 5.54
CA GLU A 492 11.04 -9.33 4.91
C GLU A 492 11.53 -9.89 3.57
N ALA A 493 11.47 -11.22 3.36
CA ALA A 493 11.82 -11.86 2.10
C ALA A 493 10.66 -11.81 1.09
N PHE A 494 10.93 -11.31 -0.14
CA PHE A 494 9.94 -11.28 -1.23
C PHE A 494 9.35 -12.66 -1.48
N GLY A 495 10.18 -13.70 -1.54
CA GLY A 495 9.71 -15.05 -1.84
C GLY A 495 8.70 -15.59 -0.82
N ALA A 496 8.83 -15.23 0.46
CA ALA A 496 7.86 -15.59 1.49
C ALA A 496 6.53 -14.84 1.31
N ARG A 497 6.57 -13.52 1.12
CA ARG A 497 5.38 -12.69 0.85
C ARG A 497 4.63 -13.15 -0.40
N GLU A 498 5.37 -13.33 -1.49
CA GLU A 498 4.82 -13.70 -2.79
C GLU A 498 4.22 -15.11 -2.77
N MET A 499 4.88 -16.07 -2.11
CA MET A 499 4.31 -17.40 -1.91
C MET A 499 3.00 -17.34 -1.13
N LEU A 500 2.94 -16.58 -0.04
CA LEU A 500 1.72 -16.43 0.78
C LEU A 500 0.58 -15.78 -0.02
N ARG A 501 0.87 -14.71 -0.77
CA ARG A 501 -0.11 -14.04 -1.63
C ARG A 501 -0.66 -14.96 -2.72
N ARG A 502 0.22 -15.71 -3.40
CA ARG A 502 -0.18 -16.70 -4.42
C ARG A 502 -0.96 -17.86 -3.82
N ALA A 503 -0.60 -18.31 -2.61
CA ALA A 503 -1.32 -19.33 -1.88
C ALA A 503 -2.75 -18.88 -1.58
N ALA A 504 -2.95 -17.65 -1.12
CA ALA A 504 -4.28 -17.10 -0.86
C ALA A 504 -5.16 -17.06 -2.12
N ALA A 505 -4.61 -16.58 -3.25
CA ALA A 505 -5.30 -16.63 -4.54
C ALA A 505 -5.68 -18.07 -4.90
N TRP A 506 -4.74 -19.01 -4.77
CA TRP A 506 -4.96 -20.40 -5.13
C TRP A 506 -6.00 -21.10 -4.25
N VAL A 507 -5.94 -20.95 -2.91
CA VAL A 507 -6.89 -21.59 -2.00
C VAL A 507 -8.29 -21.02 -2.15
N SER A 508 -8.41 -19.73 -2.51
CA SER A 508 -9.68 -19.06 -2.79
C SER A 508 -10.18 -19.23 -4.23
N HIS A 509 -9.61 -20.17 -4.98
CA HIS A 509 -10.02 -20.48 -6.36
C HIS A 509 -9.89 -19.30 -7.34
N ARG A 510 -9.07 -18.30 -7.01
CA ARG A 510 -8.71 -17.20 -7.91
C ARG A 510 -7.51 -17.58 -8.77
N GLU A 511 -7.44 -16.94 -9.92
CA GLU A 511 -6.25 -16.96 -10.77
C GLU A 511 -5.03 -16.44 -9.99
N VAL A 512 -3.94 -17.21 -10.01
CA VAL A 512 -2.66 -16.81 -9.41
C VAL A 512 -1.94 -15.87 -10.38
N ARG A 513 -1.81 -14.60 -10.00
CA ARG A 513 -1.04 -13.59 -10.73
C ARG A 513 0.35 -13.49 -10.15
N ARG A 514 1.37 -13.16 -10.96
CA ARG A 514 2.75 -12.96 -10.49
C ARG A 514 3.01 -11.47 -10.27
N ILE A 515 3.82 -11.16 -9.26
CA ILE A 515 4.42 -9.83 -9.08
C ILE A 515 5.91 -9.94 -9.39
N ASP A 516 6.47 -8.95 -10.08
CA ASP A 516 7.92 -8.86 -10.29
C ASP A 516 8.59 -8.43 -8.98
N PRO A 517 9.69 -9.08 -8.53
CA PRO A 517 10.46 -8.60 -7.38
C PRO A 517 10.82 -7.10 -7.44
N ALA A 518 11.01 -6.53 -8.63
CA ALA A 518 11.29 -5.10 -8.81
C ALA A 518 10.10 -4.20 -8.44
N ASP A 519 8.88 -4.74 -8.42
CA ASP A 519 7.66 -4.04 -8.02
C ASP A 519 7.35 -4.22 -6.51
N ASP A 520 8.24 -4.86 -5.75
CA ASP A 520 8.08 -5.13 -4.33
C ASP A 520 8.83 -4.13 -3.42
N CYS A 521 8.16 -3.05 -3.06
CA CYS A 521 8.73 -1.96 -2.26
C CYS A 521 8.74 -2.22 -0.73
N SER A 522 9.04 -3.44 -0.28
CA SER A 522 9.16 -3.70 1.16
C SER A 522 10.32 -2.90 1.78
N PRO A 523 10.27 -2.54 3.08
CA PRO A 523 11.37 -1.83 3.76
C PRO A 523 12.74 -2.53 3.60
N ALA A 524 12.75 -3.87 3.51
CA ALA A 524 13.94 -4.67 3.27
C ALA A 524 14.50 -4.52 1.83
N VAL A 525 13.64 -4.34 0.83
CA VAL A 525 14.05 -4.05 -0.56
C VAL A 525 14.59 -2.63 -0.67
N ILE A 526 13.95 -1.66 -0.02
CA ILE A 526 14.45 -0.28 0.05
C ILE A 526 15.84 -0.23 0.73
N ALA A 527 16.03 -0.99 1.81
CA ALA A 527 17.33 -1.10 2.49
C ALA A 527 18.40 -1.81 1.64
N ALA A 528 18.02 -2.85 0.89
CA ALA A 528 18.95 -3.58 0.02
C ALA A 528 19.33 -2.81 -1.26
N MET A 529 18.49 -1.87 -1.71
CA MET A 529 18.80 -0.98 -2.84
C MET A 529 19.64 0.24 -2.44
N ALA A 530 19.81 0.50 -1.14
CA ALA A 530 20.62 1.58 -0.58
C ALA A 530 22.08 1.18 -0.29
N HIS A 531 22.49 -0.03 -0.70
CA HIS A 531 23.84 -0.58 -0.64
C HIS A 531 24.24 -1.07 -2.03
#